data_AF-A0A848S5H6-F1
#
_entry.id   AF-A0A848S5H6-F1
#
_cell.length_a   1.000
_cell.length_b   1.000
_cell.length_c   1.000
_cell.angle_alpha   90.00
_cell.angle_beta   90.00
_cell.angle_gamma   90.00
#
_symmetry.space_group_name_H-M   'P 1'
#
loop_
_entity.id
_entity.type
_entity.pdbx_description
1 polymer ?
#
loop_
_entity_poly.entity_id
_entity_poly.type
_entity_poly.pdbx_seq_one_letter_code
_entity_poly.pdbx_strand_id
1 'polypeptide(L)'
;MNGVNTLNTFGIANQELYSNWNIRIVREFIGNLREQPISGYAIQDSQGNFLHSLQNIVDVNRLQNIVTILCPFGWVDEAGSQTLFTGLNPSDQQYYNLYKLKMKAIAEQFKDQPDVWLELWNEPYHFNNANGYSHQLWLNDQTDMVLNLRSVEGFNNIIVVPGNEQGQSEAAIIEKGADLLANTNNIVFDLHAYEKWLLTSTESEIKNRLFAIKAKNLSFIFGEVGVINSGELMPVEHFLNAVKITQTPTLAWLFNRNTNDQNSLLTNEGKENNTNNNNWGTTFKAFLNN
;
A
#
# COMPACT_ATOMS: atom_id res chain seq x y z
N MET A 1 10.35 -8.81 6.65
CA MET A 1 8.98 -8.46 7.09
C MET A 1 8.14 -8.42 5.83
N ASN A 2 7.35 -9.47 5.60
CA ASN A 2 6.51 -9.61 4.40
C ASN A 2 5.04 -9.68 4.84
N GLY A 3 4.15 -9.40 3.90
CA GLY A 3 2.76 -9.21 4.26
C GLY A 3 1.80 -9.28 3.10
N VAL A 4 0.64 -8.68 3.30
CA VAL A 4 -0.46 -8.72 2.34
C VAL A 4 -1.26 -7.43 2.42
N ASN A 5 -1.99 -7.14 1.34
CA ASN A 5 -3.08 -6.19 1.34
C ASN A 5 -4.37 -6.87 1.82
N THR A 6 -5.25 -6.12 2.46
CA THR A 6 -6.54 -6.62 2.99
C THR A 6 -7.66 -5.62 2.78
N LEU A 7 -8.90 -6.11 2.85
CA LEU A 7 -10.13 -5.33 2.73
C LEU A 7 -10.93 -5.32 4.04
N ASN A 8 -10.25 -5.24 5.19
CA ASN A 8 -10.91 -5.32 6.50
C ASN A 8 -11.82 -4.11 6.79
N THR A 9 -11.65 -3.00 6.08
CA THR A 9 -12.56 -1.86 6.08
C THR A 9 -14.00 -2.27 5.79
N PHE A 10 -14.23 -3.28 4.95
CA PHE A 10 -15.57 -3.81 4.65
C PHE A 10 -15.99 -5.01 5.49
N GLY A 11 -15.15 -5.40 6.45
CA GLY A 11 -15.38 -6.57 7.29
C GLY A 11 -14.07 -7.23 7.64
N ILE A 12 -13.80 -7.29 8.94
CA ILE A 12 -12.64 -7.99 9.47
C ILE A 12 -12.83 -9.50 9.23
N ALA A 13 -12.13 -10.02 8.21
CA ALA A 13 -12.24 -11.41 7.80
C ALA A 13 -10.83 -12.00 7.63
N ASN A 14 -10.69 -13.31 7.85
CA ASN A 14 -9.51 -14.11 7.54
C ASN A 14 -8.31 -13.96 8.49
N GLN A 15 -8.45 -13.22 9.60
CA GLN A 15 -7.37 -13.04 10.58
C GLN A 15 -6.96 -14.35 11.25
N GLU A 16 -7.89 -15.31 11.33
CA GLU A 16 -7.61 -16.68 11.79
C GLU A 16 -6.56 -17.40 10.93
N LEU A 17 -6.31 -16.89 9.71
CA LEU A 17 -5.33 -17.45 8.78
C LEU A 17 -3.97 -16.75 8.83
N TYR A 18 -3.84 -15.60 9.48
CA TYR A 18 -2.60 -14.80 9.43
C TYR A 18 -1.38 -15.55 9.97
N SER A 19 -1.54 -16.26 11.09
CA SER A 19 -0.47 -17.07 11.69
C SER A 19 -0.05 -18.21 10.77
N ASN A 20 -1.01 -18.89 10.13
CA ASN A 20 -0.78 -20.00 9.19
C ASN A 20 -0.07 -19.55 7.90
N TRP A 21 -0.15 -18.27 7.56
CA TRP A 21 0.51 -17.66 6.42
C TRP A 21 1.78 -16.90 6.79
N ASN A 22 2.13 -16.84 8.08
CA ASN A 22 3.28 -16.10 8.58
C ASN A 22 3.26 -14.60 8.23
N ILE A 23 2.06 -14.01 8.15
CA ILE A 23 1.89 -12.58 7.85
C ILE A 23 2.45 -11.74 9.00
N ARG A 24 3.19 -10.66 8.67
CA ARG A 24 3.81 -9.74 9.65
C ARG A 24 3.40 -8.29 9.48
N ILE A 25 2.95 -7.93 8.28
CA ILE A 25 2.46 -6.60 7.97
C ILE A 25 1.20 -6.73 7.12
N VAL A 26 0.24 -5.87 7.40
CA VAL A 26 -1.01 -5.75 6.66
C VAL A 26 -1.10 -4.34 6.13
N ARG A 27 -1.32 -4.19 4.83
CA ARG A 27 -1.66 -2.92 4.19
C ARG A 27 -3.17 -2.88 3.96
N GLU A 28 -3.82 -2.00 4.70
CA GLU A 28 -5.27 -1.93 4.75
C GLU A 28 -5.79 -0.99 3.67
N PHE A 29 -6.66 -1.52 2.82
CA PHE A 29 -7.36 -0.76 1.79
C PHE A 29 -8.42 0.16 2.41
N ILE A 30 -8.35 1.46 2.13
CA ILE A 30 -9.38 2.43 2.52
C ILE A 30 -9.98 3.08 1.27
N GLY A 31 -11.02 2.46 0.72
CA GLY A 31 -11.65 2.89 -0.55
C GLY A 31 -12.51 4.16 -0.46
N ASN A 32 -12.85 4.61 0.75
CA ASN A 32 -13.62 5.81 1.02
C ASN A 32 -13.08 6.54 2.25
N LEU A 33 -11.96 7.27 2.10
CA LEU A 33 -11.30 7.89 3.25
C LEU A 33 -12.17 8.93 3.97
N ARG A 34 -13.00 9.67 3.23
CA ARG A 34 -13.81 10.75 3.81
C ARG A 34 -14.74 10.20 4.90
N GLU A 35 -15.52 9.19 4.56
CA GLU A 35 -16.53 8.61 5.46
C GLU A 35 -15.93 7.58 6.40
N GLN A 36 -14.79 6.96 6.06
CA GLN A 36 -14.11 5.94 6.87
C GLN A 36 -14.01 6.36 8.35
N PRO A 37 -14.68 5.67 9.28
CA PRO A 37 -14.57 6.00 10.70
C PRO A 37 -13.15 5.73 11.19
N ILE A 38 -12.59 6.68 11.93
CA ILE A 38 -11.27 6.53 12.55
C ILE A 38 -11.37 5.62 13.78
N SER A 39 -12.41 5.82 14.59
CA SER A 39 -12.71 5.05 15.81
C SER A 39 -14.23 4.85 15.95
N GLY A 40 -14.64 4.06 16.95
CA GLY A 40 -16.06 3.78 17.21
C GLY A 40 -16.61 2.61 16.41
N TYR A 41 -17.94 2.53 16.34
CA TYR A 41 -18.66 1.45 15.65
C TYR A 41 -18.56 1.56 14.14
N ALA A 42 -18.83 0.45 13.45
CA ALA A 42 -19.00 0.46 12.01
C ALA A 42 -20.18 1.36 11.60
N ILE A 43 -20.03 2.07 10.48
CA ILE A 43 -21.06 2.92 9.90
C ILE A 43 -21.42 2.42 8.52
N GLN A 44 -22.61 2.75 8.02
CA GLN A 44 -22.92 2.57 6.60
C GLN A 44 -22.57 3.85 5.85
N ASP A 45 -21.79 3.76 4.79
CA ASP A 45 -21.42 4.90 3.95
C ASP A 45 -22.52 5.29 2.96
N SER A 46 -22.30 6.42 2.27
CA SER A 46 -23.22 6.93 1.24
C SER A 46 -23.44 5.98 0.06
N GLN A 47 -22.59 4.95 -0.12
CA GLN A 47 -22.71 3.92 -1.14
C GLN A 47 -23.37 2.64 -0.61
N GLY A 48 -23.75 2.60 0.67
CA GLY A 48 -24.42 1.48 1.31
C GLY A 48 -23.46 0.41 1.88
N ASN A 49 -22.15 0.62 1.84
CA ASN A 49 -21.16 -0.30 2.38
C ASN A 49 -21.01 -0.09 3.89
N PHE A 50 -20.80 -1.17 4.65
CA PHE A 50 -20.40 -1.05 6.06
C PHE A 50 -18.90 -0.80 6.16
N LEU A 51 -18.52 0.34 6.73
CA LEU A 51 -17.14 0.72 6.99
C LEU A 51 -16.81 0.50 8.47
N HIS A 52 -15.91 -0.44 8.75
CA HIS A 52 -15.38 -0.71 10.09
C HIS A 52 -14.29 0.28 10.47
N SER A 53 -14.26 0.74 11.71
CA SER A 53 -13.31 1.78 12.13
C SER A 53 -11.85 1.35 12.03
N LEU A 54 -10.98 2.30 11.66
CA LEU A 54 -9.54 2.05 11.51
C LEU A 54 -8.92 1.54 12.83
N GLN A 55 -9.34 2.10 13.96
CA GLN A 55 -8.88 1.66 15.29
C GLN A 55 -9.22 0.19 15.54
N ASN A 56 -10.45 -0.25 15.19
CA ASN A 56 -10.84 -1.64 15.35
C ASN A 56 -10.00 -2.58 14.48
N ILE A 57 -9.73 -2.20 13.23
CA ILE A 57 -8.86 -3.00 12.33
C ILE A 57 -7.45 -3.12 12.92
N VAL A 58 -6.87 -1.99 13.34
CA VAL A 58 -5.55 -1.93 13.97
C VAL A 58 -5.50 -2.78 15.23
N ASP A 59 -6.49 -2.68 16.12
CA ASP A 59 -6.51 -3.42 17.38
C ASP A 59 -6.52 -4.92 17.15
N VAL A 60 -7.27 -5.40 16.16
CA VAL A 60 -7.30 -6.85 15.90
C VAL A 60 -6.02 -7.35 15.23
N ASN A 61 -5.41 -6.56 14.34
CA ASN A 61 -4.09 -6.87 13.79
C ASN A 61 -3.02 -6.90 14.91
N ARG A 62 -3.10 -5.95 15.85
CA ARG A 62 -2.19 -5.85 16.99
C ARG A 62 -2.26 -7.05 17.92
N LEU A 63 -3.45 -7.63 18.14
CA LEU A 63 -3.60 -8.88 18.90
C LEU A 63 -2.82 -10.06 18.28
N GLN A 64 -2.47 -9.98 17.00
CA GLN A 64 -1.67 -10.95 16.27
C GLN A 64 -0.20 -10.51 16.07
N ASN A 65 0.22 -9.41 16.68
CA ASN A 65 1.54 -8.77 16.50
C ASN A 65 1.83 -8.38 15.05
N ILE A 66 0.82 -7.86 14.35
CA ILE A 66 0.93 -7.42 12.96
C ILE A 66 1.02 -5.89 12.89
N VAL A 67 1.98 -5.40 12.12
CA VAL A 67 2.07 -3.97 11.75
C VAL A 67 0.96 -3.65 10.74
N THR A 68 0.26 -2.52 10.91
CA THR A 68 -0.79 -2.08 9.99
C THR A 68 -0.35 -0.82 9.25
N ILE A 69 -0.28 -0.89 7.91
CA ILE A 69 -0.20 0.29 7.04
C ILE A 69 -1.63 0.69 6.68
N LEU A 70 -2.03 1.90 7.04
CA LEU A 70 -3.32 2.46 6.62
C LEU A 70 -3.13 3.18 5.29
N CYS A 71 -3.73 2.65 4.21
CA CYS A 71 -3.57 3.19 2.88
C CYS A 71 -4.90 3.73 2.30
N PRO A 72 -4.99 5.03 2.03
CA PRO A 72 -6.10 5.63 1.29
C PRO A 72 -6.09 5.27 -0.20
N PHE A 73 -7.19 4.68 -0.69
CA PHE A 73 -7.41 4.30 -2.09
C PHE A 73 -8.44 5.16 -2.82
N GLY A 74 -9.30 5.86 -2.09
CA GLY A 74 -10.36 6.64 -2.70
C GLY A 74 -11.05 7.63 -1.76
N TRP A 75 -11.86 8.48 -2.37
CA TRP A 75 -12.64 9.52 -1.73
C TRP A 75 -14.07 9.51 -2.27
N VAL A 76 -15.05 9.65 -1.39
CA VAL A 76 -16.46 9.79 -1.78
C VAL A 76 -16.94 11.19 -1.44
N ASP A 77 -17.49 11.92 -2.41
CA ASP A 77 -17.97 13.28 -2.19
C ASP A 77 -19.35 13.37 -1.49
N GLU A 78 -19.82 14.58 -1.21
CA GLU A 78 -21.13 14.81 -0.56
C GLU A 78 -22.32 14.25 -1.34
N ALA A 79 -22.16 14.03 -2.65
CA ALA A 79 -23.18 13.44 -3.50
C ALA A 79 -23.08 11.91 -3.59
N GLY A 80 -22.13 11.28 -2.90
CA GLY A 80 -21.90 9.83 -2.94
C GLY A 80 -21.06 9.35 -4.13
N SER A 81 -20.43 10.26 -4.87
CA SER A 81 -19.60 9.91 -6.03
C SER A 81 -18.20 9.51 -5.59
N GLN A 82 -17.77 8.30 -5.94
CA GLN A 82 -16.43 7.79 -5.62
C GLN A 82 -15.40 8.25 -6.67
N THR A 83 -14.26 8.69 -6.16
CA THR A 83 -13.03 8.93 -6.92
C THR A 83 -11.95 8.01 -6.39
N LEU A 84 -11.44 7.12 -7.24
CA LEU A 84 -10.25 6.32 -6.93
C LEU A 84 -9.00 7.16 -7.16
N PHE A 85 -7.99 6.92 -6.32
CA PHE A 85 -6.76 7.71 -6.26
C PHE A 85 -5.72 7.38 -7.32
N THR A 86 -5.81 6.18 -7.89
CA THR A 86 -4.83 5.68 -8.85
C THR A 86 -4.70 6.62 -10.05
N GLY A 87 -3.46 6.99 -10.38
CA GLY A 87 -3.12 7.85 -11.50
C GLY A 87 -3.37 9.35 -11.30
N LEU A 88 -3.97 9.77 -10.18
CA LEU A 88 -4.26 11.17 -9.89
C LEU A 88 -3.03 11.89 -9.29
N ASN A 89 -2.90 13.18 -9.60
CA ASN A 89 -1.98 14.07 -8.90
C ASN A 89 -2.67 14.56 -7.61
N PRO A 90 -2.12 14.30 -6.41
CA PRO A 90 -2.78 14.66 -5.15
C PRO A 90 -3.15 16.15 -5.03
N SER A 91 -2.21 17.07 -5.26
CA SER A 91 -2.44 18.50 -5.04
C SER A 91 -3.40 19.16 -6.04
N ASP A 92 -3.63 18.52 -7.19
CA ASP A 92 -4.61 18.97 -8.19
C ASP A 92 -6.05 18.63 -7.82
N GLN A 93 -6.28 17.79 -6.80
CA GLN A 93 -7.63 17.36 -6.45
C GLN A 93 -8.37 18.43 -5.64
N GLN A 94 -9.62 18.72 -6.02
CA GLN A 94 -10.47 19.70 -5.34
C GLN A 94 -10.67 19.41 -3.84
N TYR A 95 -10.60 18.14 -3.45
CA TYR A 95 -10.76 17.69 -2.07
C TYR A 95 -9.44 17.57 -1.30
N TYR A 96 -8.29 17.90 -1.90
CA TYR A 96 -6.97 17.68 -1.30
C TYR A 96 -6.79 18.35 0.08
N ASN A 97 -7.38 19.54 0.28
CA ASN A 97 -7.34 20.19 1.61
C ASN A 97 -8.17 19.44 2.66
N LEU A 98 -9.34 18.90 2.29
CA LEU A 98 -10.15 18.08 3.20
C LEU A 98 -9.49 16.72 3.47
N TYR A 99 -8.85 16.16 2.45
CA TYR A 99 -8.01 14.98 2.55
C TYR A 99 -6.89 15.16 3.58
N LYS A 100 -6.15 16.29 3.51
CA LYS A 100 -5.12 16.64 4.51
C LYS A 100 -5.65 16.70 5.94
N LEU A 101 -6.82 17.30 6.14
CA LEU A 101 -7.46 17.37 7.46
C LEU A 101 -7.81 15.97 7.99
N LYS A 102 -8.36 15.10 7.13
CA LYS A 102 -8.69 13.73 7.50
C LYS A 102 -7.44 12.92 7.83
N MET A 103 -6.40 13.00 7.01
CA MET A 103 -5.11 12.34 7.26
C MET A 103 -4.45 12.83 8.55
N LYS A 104 -4.54 14.14 8.85
CA LYS A 104 -4.07 14.69 10.13
C LYS A 104 -4.84 14.14 11.32
N ALA A 105 -6.16 13.98 11.21
CA ALA A 105 -6.98 13.37 12.26
C ALA A 105 -6.62 11.88 12.50
N ILE A 106 -6.26 11.14 11.44
CA ILE A 106 -5.77 9.76 11.55
C ILE A 106 -4.41 9.75 12.28
N ALA A 107 -3.50 10.67 11.93
CA ALA A 107 -2.23 10.81 12.64
C ALA A 107 -2.42 11.17 14.13
N GLU A 108 -3.38 12.03 14.47
CA GLU A 108 -3.71 12.33 15.88
C GLU A 108 -4.23 11.11 16.65
N GLN A 109 -5.01 10.24 16.00
CA GLN A 109 -5.49 9.00 16.62
C GLN A 109 -4.35 8.01 16.89
N PHE A 110 -3.44 7.87 15.93
CA PHE A 110 -2.42 6.81 15.93
C PHE A 110 -1.02 7.26 16.33
N LYS A 111 -0.84 8.52 16.73
CA LYS A 111 0.42 8.95 17.34
C LYS A 111 0.75 8.08 18.55
N ASP A 112 2.05 7.84 18.74
CA ASP A 112 2.60 6.94 19.77
C ASP A 112 2.21 5.46 19.62
N GLN A 113 1.64 5.05 18.48
CA GLN A 113 1.35 3.64 18.15
C GLN A 113 2.32 3.16 17.04
N PRO A 114 3.55 2.73 17.38
CA PRO A 114 4.62 2.47 16.42
C PRO A 114 4.35 1.30 15.45
N ASP A 115 3.35 0.47 15.75
CA ASP A 115 2.85 -0.59 14.89
C ASP A 115 1.87 -0.11 13.81
N VAL A 116 1.52 1.19 13.79
CA VAL A 116 0.66 1.81 12.78
C VAL A 116 1.49 2.72 11.89
N TRP A 117 1.48 2.46 10.59
CA TRP A 117 2.14 3.26 9.57
C TRP A 117 1.08 3.94 8.71
N LEU A 118 1.35 5.15 8.22
CA LEU A 118 0.41 5.89 7.37
C LEU A 118 0.97 6.05 5.97
N GLU A 119 0.25 5.52 4.98
CA GLU A 119 0.58 5.77 3.59
C GLU A 119 -0.15 7.01 3.06
N LEU A 120 0.57 7.80 2.27
CA LEU A 120 0.11 9.13 1.88
C LEU A 120 -0.96 9.11 0.80
N TRP A 121 -0.96 8.13 -0.09
CA TRP A 121 -1.84 8.05 -1.26
C TRP A 121 -1.58 6.73 -2.01
N ASN A 122 -2.60 5.96 -2.37
CA ASN A 122 -2.41 4.79 -3.22
C ASN A 122 -2.15 5.20 -4.68
N GLU A 123 -1.04 4.73 -5.25
CA GLU A 123 -0.74 4.81 -6.69
C GLU A 123 -0.91 6.20 -7.34
N PRO A 124 -0.26 7.26 -6.83
CA PRO A 124 -0.37 8.57 -7.44
C PRO A 124 0.32 8.63 -8.81
N TYR A 125 -0.10 9.64 -9.59
CA TYR A 125 0.45 10.02 -10.88
C TYR A 125 0.23 8.98 -12.00
N HIS A 126 -0.10 9.48 -13.19
CA HIS A 126 -0.45 8.64 -14.31
C HIS A 126 0.70 7.68 -14.73
N PHE A 127 0.36 6.48 -15.20
CA PHE A 127 1.28 5.36 -15.47
C PHE A 127 2.44 5.66 -16.44
N ASN A 128 2.35 6.75 -17.20
CA ASN A 128 3.35 7.19 -18.18
C ASN A 128 3.81 8.63 -17.93
N ASN A 129 3.65 9.14 -16.70
CA ASN A 129 4.01 10.51 -16.32
C ASN A 129 3.26 11.61 -17.10
N ALA A 130 2.05 11.33 -17.61
CA ALA A 130 1.18 12.34 -18.22
C ALA A 130 0.52 13.26 -17.17
N ASN A 131 -0.44 14.08 -17.62
CA ASN A 131 -1.28 14.94 -16.78
C ASN A 131 -0.48 15.94 -15.93
N GLY A 132 0.57 16.54 -16.50
CA GLY A 132 1.34 17.59 -15.82
C GLY A 132 2.33 17.08 -14.77
N TYR A 133 2.57 15.77 -14.71
CA TYR A 133 3.53 15.20 -13.77
C TYR A 133 4.96 15.72 -13.97
N SER A 134 5.67 15.87 -12.85
CA SER A 134 7.13 15.98 -12.81
C SER A 134 7.66 15.42 -11.47
N HIS A 135 8.93 15.05 -11.42
CA HIS A 135 9.56 14.67 -10.14
C HIS A 135 9.53 15.82 -9.10
N GLN A 136 9.49 17.08 -9.55
CA GLN A 136 9.32 18.22 -8.65
C GLN A 136 7.89 18.31 -8.10
N LEU A 137 6.87 18.01 -8.90
CA LEU A 137 5.50 17.88 -8.41
C LEU A 137 5.41 16.76 -7.38
N TRP A 138 6.01 15.60 -7.67
CA TRP A 138 6.11 14.50 -6.70
C TRP A 138 6.71 14.99 -5.37
N LEU A 139 7.87 15.65 -5.42
CA LEU A 139 8.52 16.14 -4.19
C LEU A 139 7.63 17.12 -3.43
N ASN A 140 6.95 18.04 -4.13
CA ASN A 140 6.08 19.03 -3.51
C ASN A 140 4.89 18.38 -2.80
N ASP A 141 4.18 17.48 -3.49
CA ASP A 141 3.00 16.79 -2.96
C ASP A 141 3.36 15.91 -1.76
N GLN A 142 4.44 15.11 -1.87
CA GLN A 142 4.87 14.28 -0.75
C GLN A 142 5.36 15.13 0.43
N THR A 143 6.12 16.21 0.18
CA THR A 143 6.58 17.10 1.25
C THR A 143 5.42 17.75 1.98
N ASP A 144 4.44 18.29 1.26
CA ASP A 144 3.27 18.95 1.86
C ASP A 144 2.49 17.99 2.78
N MET A 145 2.23 16.76 2.32
CA MET A 145 1.54 15.78 3.14
C MET A 145 2.37 15.28 4.33
N VAL A 146 3.66 14.99 4.14
CA VAL A 146 4.56 14.59 5.24
C VAL A 146 4.59 15.68 6.32
N LEU A 147 4.75 16.94 5.93
CA LEU A 147 4.75 18.06 6.88
C LEU A 147 3.39 18.25 7.54
N ASN A 148 2.29 18.03 6.81
CA ASN A 148 0.94 18.03 7.39
C ASN A 148 0.81 16.98 8.51
N LEU A 149 1.29 15.75 8.29
CA LEU A 149 1.28 14.70 9.32
C LEU A 149 2.25 15.01 10.48
N ARG A 150 3.47 15.46 10.19
CA ARG A 150 4.48 15.82 11.20
C ARG A 150 4.12 17.07 12.01
N SER A 151 3.12 17.84 11.58
CA SER A 151 2.56 18.94 12.37
C SER A 151 1.73 18.47 13.58
N VAL A 152 1.42 17.17 13.66
CA VAL A 152 0.81 16.54 14.83
C VAL A 152 1.89 16.29 15.88
N GLU A 153 1.76 16.96 17.03
CA GLU A 153 2.67 16.77 18.15
C GLU A 153 2.66 15.30 18.60
N GLY A 154 3.85 14.69 18.68
CA GLY A 154 4.04 13.29 19.05
C GLY A 154 3.97 12.29 17.88
N PHE A 155 3.57 12.71 16.67
CA PHE A 155 3.46 11.81 15.53
C PHE A 155 4.83 11.47 14.92
N ASN A 156 5.47 10.44 15.49
CA ASN A 156 6.76 9.91 15.05
C ASN A 156 6.65 8.59 14.26
N ASN A 157 5.44 8.14 13.96
CA ASN A 157 5.19 6.90 13.23
C ASN A 157 5.85 6.91 11.85
N ILE A 158 6.04 5.71 11.29
CA ILE A 158 6.51 5.56 9.91
C ILE A 158 5.45 6.11 8.95
N ILE A 159 5.90 6.97 8.03
CA ILE A 159 5.10 7.43 6.90
C ILE A 159 5.58 6.68 5.66
N VAL A 160 4.63 6.12 4.92
CA VAL A 160 4.86 5.36 3.69
C VAL A 160 4.61 6.27 2.50
N VAL A 161 5.64 6.48 1.66
CA VAL A 161 5.62 7.47 0.57
C VAL A 161 5.65 6.75 -0.78
N PRO A 162 4.60 6.86 -1.61
CA PRO A 162 4.52 6.12 -2.86
C PRO A 162 5.49 6.65 -3.94
N GLY A 163 5.95 5.74 -4.78
CA GLY A 163 6.63 6.04 -6.04
C GLY A 163 5.72 6.70 -7.08
N ASN A 164 6.25 6.96 -8.27
CA ASN A 164 5.49 7.53 -9.37
C ASN A 164 4.98 6.47 -10.35
N GLU A 165 4.17 6.88 -11.32
CA GLU A 165 3.55 6.00 -12.33
C GLU A 165 2.74 4.89 -11.65
N GLN A 166 1.76 5.29 -10.83
CA GLN A 166 0.94 4.35 -10.04
C GLN A 166 1.79 3.44 -9.15
N GLY A 167 2.85 3.99 -8.53
CA GLY A 167 3.78 3.24 -7.69
C GLY A 167 4.73 2.28 -8.43
N GLN A 168 4.58 2.09 -9.75
CA GLN A 168 5.41 1.10 -10.48
C GLN A 168 6.81 1.62 -10.84
N SER A 169 7.10 2.90 -10.64
CA SER A 169 8.38 3.53 -10.98
C SER A 169 9.11 4.08 -9.75
N GLU A 170 10.38 3.70 -9.61
CA GLU A 170 11.29 4.18 -8.58
C GLU A 170 11.97 5.51 -8.93
N ALA A 171 11.71 6.07 -10.11
CA ALA A 171 12.46 7.18 -10.68
C ALA A 171 12.42 8.44 -9.80
N ALA A 172 11.22 8.83 -9.35
CA ALA A 172 11.07 9.99 -8.48
C ALA A 172 11.76 9.80 -7.12
N ILE A 173 11.66 8.59 -6.55
CA ILE A 173 12.32 8.24 -5.29
C ILE A 173 13.85 8.33 -5.45
N ILE A 174 14.38 7.81 -6.55
CA ILE A 174 15.82 7.82 -6.86
C ILE A 174 16.37 9.23 -7.03
N GLU A 175 15.59 10.13 -7.63
CA GLU A 175 16.00 11.50 -7.92
C GLU A 175 15.78 12.44 -6.73
N LYS A 176 14.63 12.33 -6.05
CA LYS A 176 14.13 13.30 -5.08
C LYS A 176 13.97 12.76 -3.66
N GLY A 177 14.19 11.46 -3.44
CA GLY A 177 14.07 10.86 -2.12
C GLY A 177 15.00 11.49 -1.08
N ALA A 178 16.25 11.80 -1.47
CA ALA A 178 17.19 12.48 -0.58
C ALA A 178 16.74 13.91 -0.21
N ASP A 179 16.14 14.64 -1.15
CA ASP A 179 15.60 15.99 -0.93
C ASP A 179 14.44 15.95 0.08
N LEU A 180 13.55 14.95 -0.03
CA LEU A 180 12.47 14.73 0.93
C LEU A 180 13.01 14.40 2.33
N LEU A 181 14.00 13.51 2.41
CA LEU A 181 14.61 13.08 3.68
C LEU A 181 15.46 14.16 4.36
N ALA A 182 15.90 15.19 3.63
CA ALA A 182 16.69 16.28 4.21
C ALA A 182 15.94 17.04 5.33
N ASN A 183 14.60 17.03 5.29
CA ASN A 183 13.74 17.76 6.21
C ASN A 183 12.73 16.86 6.95
N THR A 184 12.80 15.55 6.74
CA THR A 184 11.82 14.60 7.27
C THR A 184 12.51 13.31 7.71
N ASN A 185 11.86 12.54 8.59
CA ASN A 185 12.40 11.29 9.12
C ASN A 185 11.29 10.23 9.24
N ASN A 186 11.69 9.00 9.56
CA ASN A 186 10.80 7.84 9.68
C ASN A 186 9.94 7.67 8.43
N ILE A 187 10.61 7.63 7.27
CA ILE A 187 10.00 7.45 5.95
C ILE A 187 10.41 6.10 5.39
N VAL A 188 9.45 5.40 4.80
CA VAL A 188 9.68 4.23 3.94
C VAL A 188 9.03 4.52 2.59
N PHE A 189 9.74 4.30 1.49
CA PHE A 189 9.19 4.45 0.15
C PHE A 189 8.42 3.20 -0.29
N ASP A 190 7.38 3.39 -1.07
CA ASP A 190 6.52 2.30 -1.55
C ASP A 190 6.56 2.16 -3.08
N LEU A 191 6.69 0.91 -3.53
CA LEU A 191 6.74 0.51 -4.93
C LEU A 191 5.75 -0.61 -5.19
N HIS A 192 5.19 -0.65 -6.39
CA HIS A 192 4.19 -1.65 -6.78
C HIS A 192 4.77 -2.52 -7.90
N ALA A 193 4.83 -3.82 -7.68
CA ALA A 193 5.39 -4.78 -8.63
C ALA A 193 4.28 -5.40 -9.51
N TYR A 194 4.08 -4.75 -10.66
CA TYR A 194 3.25 -5.26 -11.75
C TYR A 194 4.05 -5.29 -13.05
N GLU A 195 3.51 -4.79 -14.17
CA GLU A 195 4.07 -5.00 -15.51
C GLU A 195 5.55 -4.57 -15.62
N LYS A 196 5.90 -3.42 -15.02
CA LYS A 196 7.28 -2.88 -15.06
C LYS A 196 8.32 -3.70 -14.29
N TRP A 197 7.86 -4.58 -13.41
CA TRP A 197 8.72 -5.42 -12.59
C TRP A 197 8.67 -6.88 -13.02
N LEU A 198 7.54 -7.33 -13.59
CA LEU A 198 7.25 -8.75 -13.78
C LEU A 198 7.33 -9.22 -15.24
N LEU A 199 6.97 -8.41 -16.24
CA LEU A 199 6.87 -8.90 -17.63
C LEU A 199 8.21 -8.89 -18.39
N THR A 200 9.05 -7.89 -18.13
CA THR A 200 10.23 -7.63 -18.97
C THR A 200 11.54 -7.67 -18.19
N SER A 201 11.55 -8.25 -16.99
CA SER A 201 12.73 -8.25 -16.13
C SER A 201 13.10 -9.68 -15.70
N THR A 202 14.35 -10.04 -15.93
CA THR A 202 14.96 -11.24 -15.36
C THR A 202 15.24 -11.05 -13.86
N GLU A 203 15.44 -12.14 -13.12
CA GLU A 203 15.82 -12.07 -11.70
C GLU A 203 17.06 -11.19 -11.48
N SER A 204 18.08 -11.28 -12.35
CA SER A 204 19.30 -10.49 -12.21
C SER A 204 19.06 -8.98 -12.42
N GLU A 205 18.22 -8.61 -13.38
CA GLU A 205 17.87 -7.20 -13.62
C GLU A 205 17.10 -6.61 -12.45
N ILE A 206 16.15 -7.37 -11.89
CA ILE A 206 15.40 -6.97 -10.69
C ILE A 206 16.37 -6.79 -9.52
N LYS A 207 17.25 -7.76 -9.25
CA LYS A 207 18.26 -7.66 -8.18
C LYS A 207 19.13 -6.40 -8.32
N ASN A 208 19.59 -6.11 -9.53
CA ASN A 208 20.42 -4.93 -9.79
C ASN A 208 19.66 -3.62 -9.52
N ARG A 209 18.38 -3.53 -9.94
CA ARG A 209 17.52 -2.37 -9.64
C ARG A 209 17.36 -2.19 -8.12
N LEU A 210 17.05 -3.27 -7.40
CA LEU A 210 16.89 -3.23 -5.94
C LEU A 210 18.18 -2.81 -5.22
N PHE A 211 19.35 -3.31 -5.64
CA PHE A 211 20.62 -2.87 -5.08
C PHE A 211 20.93 -1.40 -5.40
N ALA A 212 20.58 -0.91 -6.59
CA ALA A 212 20.76 0.49 -6.94
C ALA A 212 19.94 1.44 -6.06
N ILE A 213 18.70 1.06 -5.71
CA ILE A 213 17.88 1.82 -4.75
C ILE A 213 18.51 1.77 -3.36
N LYS A 214 18.91 0.58 -2.88
CA LYS A 214 19.54 0.42 -1.55
C LYS A 214 20.85 1.21 -1.42
N ALA A 215 21.65 1.30 -2.49
CA ALA A 215 22.89 2.05 -2.52
C ALA A 215 22.70 3.57 -2.32
N LYS A 216 21.47 4.08 -2.49
CA LYS A 216 21.10 5.48 -2.20
C LYS A 216 20.69 5.71 -0.75
N ASN A 217 20.78 4.69 0.11
CA ASN A 217 20.32 4.73 1.51
C ASN A 217 18.82 5.09 1.64
N LEU A 218 18.01 4.66 0.69
CA LEU A 218 16.56 4.84 0.70
C LEU A 218 15.91 3.54 1.18
N SER A 219 15.16 3.60 2.28
CA SER A 219 14.35 2.47 2.77
C SER A 219 13.10 2.32 1.93
N PHE A 220 12.81 1.12 1.43
CA PHE A 220 11.62 0.90 0.62
C PHE A 220 11.01 -0.49 0.84
N ILE A 221 9.74 -0.60 0.45
CA ILE A 221 8.90 -1.79 0.47
C ILE A 221 8.22 -1.94 -0.89
N PHE A 222 7.87 -3.17 -1.25
CA PHE A 222 6.82 -3.39 -2.23
C PHE A 222 5.47 -3.53 -1.53
N GLY A 223 4.68 -2.47 -1.50
CA GLY A 223 3.34 -2.43 -0.92
C GLY A 223 2.34 -3.26 -1.70
N GLU A 224 2.59 -3.49 -2.98
CA GLU A 224 1.80 -4.37 -3.82
C GLU A 224 2.67 -5.23 -4.74
N VAL A 225 2.26 -6.49 -4.90
CA VAL A 225 2.63 -7.38 -6.01
C VAL A 225 1.41 -8.22 -6.34
N GLY A 226 1.08 -8.33 -7.63
CA GLY A 226 0.01 -9.18 -8.11
C GLY A 226 0.41 -9.91 -9.38
N VAL A 227 -0.37 -10.91 -9.74
CA VAL A 227 -0.15 -11.74 -10.94
C VAL A 227 -0.95 -11.24 -12.13
N ILE A 228 -1.91 -10.34 -11.92
CA ILE A 228 -2.63 -9.66 -12.99
C ILE A 228 -2.84 -8.19 -12.62
N ASN A 229 -2.77 -7.32 -13.61
CA ASN A 229 -3.11 -5.91 -13.45
C ASN A 229 -3.93 -5.45 -14.67
N SER A 230 -3.30 -4.80 -15.64
CA SER A 230 -3.95 -4.35 -16.88
C SER A 230 -3.65 -5.21 -18.10
N GLY A 231 -2.57 -6.00 -18.02
CA GLY A 231 -2.07 -6.87 -19.09
C GLY A 231 -2.41 -8.35 -18.93
N GLU A 232 -1.49 -9.19 -19.41
CA GLU A 232 -1.58 -10.64 -19.29
C GLU A 232 -1.16 -11.14 -17.90
N LEU A 233 -1.33 -12.44 -17.67
CA LEU A 233 -0.90 -13.09 -16.44
C LEU A 233 0.63 -13.01 -16.30
N MET A 234 1.09 -12.36 -15.24
CA MET A 234 2.50 -12.01 -15.02
C MET A 234 3.24 -13.12 -14.24
N PRO A 235 4.48 -13.48 -14.65
CA PRO A 235 5.32 -14.38 -13.88
C PRO A 235 5.93 -13.66 -12.66
N VAL A 236 5.88 -14.29 -11.49
CA VAL A 236 6.35 -13.68 -10.22
C VAL A 236 7.63 -14.29 -9.68
N GLU A 237 8.08 -15.45 -10.19
CA GLU A 237 9.19 -16.20 -9.60
C GLU A 237 10.52 -15.42 -9.60
N HIS A 238 10.86 -14.80 -10.72
CA HIS A 238 12.06 -13.96 -10.83
C HIS A 238 12.04 -12.81 -9.83
N PHE A 239 10.89 -12.17 -9.64
CA PHE A 239 10.72 -11.10 -8.70
C PHE A 239 10.83 -11.59 -7.25
N LEU A 240 10.09 -12.65 -6.88
CA LEU A 240 10.09 -13.19 -5.51
C LEU A 240 11.48 -13.71 -5.11
N ASN A 241 12.22 -14.34 -6.02
CA ASN A 241 13.61 -14.73 -5.79
C ASN A 241 14.51 -13.51 -5.56
N ALA A 242 14.36 -12.48 -6.41
CA ALA A 242 15.15 -11.26 -6.30
C ALA A 242 14.93 -10.56 -4.95
N VAL A 243 13.68 -10.30 -4.56
CA VAL A 243 13.35 -9.64 -3.28
C VAL A 243 13.74 -10.47 -2.07
N LYS A 244 13.72 -11.81 -2.18
CA LYS A 244 14.25 -12.70 -1.13
C LYS A 244 15.75 -12.52 -0.96
N ILE A 245 16.51 -12.55 -2.05
CA ILE A 245 17.98 -12.40 -2.03
C ILE A 245 18.38 -11.02 -1.51
N THR A 246 17.67 -9.98 -1.96
CA THR A 246 17.96 -8.62 -1.52
C THR A 246 17.38 -8.32 -0.15
N GLN A 247 16.56 -9.19 0.44
CA GLN A 247 15.83 -8.94 1.68
C GLN A 247 14.98 -7.66 1.58
N THR A 248 14.16 -7.57 0.55
CA THR A 248 13.24 -6.46 0.34
C THR A 248 11.83 -6.85 0.81
N PRO A 249 11.25 -6.15 1.81
CA PRO A 249 9.88 -6.34 2.23
C PRO A 249 8.90 -6.31 1.05
N THR A 250 7.97 -7.28 1.01
CA THR A 250 7.03 -7.45 -0.11
C THR A 250 5.64 -7.84 0.40
N LEU A 251 4.60 -7.18 -0.10
CA LEU A 251 3.20 -7.39 0.25
C LEU A 251 2.40 -7.81 -0.98
N ALA A 252 1.72 -8.96 -0.90
CA ALA A 252 0.84 -9.40 -1.98
C ALA A 252 -0.47 -8.61 -2.03
N TRP A 253 -0.92 -8.32 -3.25
CA TRP A 253 -2.30 -8.05 -3.58
C TRP A 253 -2.92 -9.37 -4.05
N LEU A 254 -3.90 -9.99 -3.38
CA LEU A 254 -4.73 -9.54 -2.26
C LEU A 254 -5.09 -10.70 -1.30
N PHE A 255 -5.15 -10.47 0.01
CA PHE A 255 -5.57 -11.47 0.99
C PHE A 255 -7.05 -11.35 1.33
N ASN A 256 -7.89 -11.83 0.42
CA ASN A 256 -9.34 -11.96 0.54
C ASN A 256 -9.77 -13.38 0.15
N ARG A 257 -10.97 -13.81 0.55
CA ARG A 257 -11.56 -15.09 0.10
C ARG A 257 -12.31 -14.86 -1.21
N ASN A 258 -11.66 -15.10 -2.35
CA ASN A 258 -12.28 -14.94 -3.66
C ASN A 258 -11.62 -15.84 -4.72
N THR A 259 -12.19 -17.02 -4.96
CA THR A 259 -11.64 -17.96 -5.95
C THR A 259 -11.55 -17.39 -7.37
N ASN A 260 -12.45 -16.46 -7.73
CA ASN A 260 -12.56 -15.93 -9.09
C ASN A 260 -11.64 -14.73 -9.35
N ASP A 261 -11.10 -14.12 -8.30
CA ASP A 261 -10.10 -13.06 -8.43
C ASP A 261 -8.72 -13.70 -8.53
N GLN A 262 -8.07 -13.52 -9.69
CA GLN A 262 -6.77 -14.12 -9.96
C GLN A 262 -5.67 -13.58 -9.04
N ASN A 263 -5.81 -12.36 -8.52
CA ASN A 263 -4.88 -11.81 -7.54
C ASN A 263 -5.17 -12.27 -6.11
N SER A 264 -6.36 -12.80 -5.85
CA SER A 264 -6.69 -13.30 -4.52
C SER A 264 -5.77 -14.45 -4.12
N LEU A 265 -5.21 -14.38 -2.91
CA LEU A 265 -4.41 -15.44 -2.32
C LEU A 265 -5.26 -16.60 -1.79
N LEU A 266 -6.56 -16.39 -1.54
CA LEU A 266 -7.44 -17.38 -0.93
C LEU A 266 -8.64 -17.72 -1.80
N THR A 267 -9.01 -19.00 -1.82
CA THR A 267 -10.31 -19.43 -2.33
C THR A 267 -11.42 -18.95 -1.40
N ASN A 268 -12.68 -19.09 -1.84
CA ASN A 268 -13.85 -18.82 -0.99
C ASN A 268 -13.82 -19.61 0.33
N GLU A 269 -13.23 -20.81 0.33
CA GLU A 269 -13.08 -21.69 1.50
C GLU A 269 -11.86 -21.35 2.36
N GLY A 270 -11.03 -20.37 1.96
CA GLY A 270 -9.84 -19.95 2.71
C GLY A 270 -8.59 -20.81 2.49
N LYS A 271 -8.57 -21.60 1.42
CA LYS A 271 -7.38 -22.34 0.96
C LYS A 271 -6.56 -21.48 0.00
N GLU A 272 -5.33 -21.86 -0.30
CA GLU A 272 -4.50 -21.20 -1.30
C GLU A 272 -5.22 -21.17 -2.67
N ASN A 273 -5.37 -19.98 -3.26
CA ASN A 273 -5.97 -19.83 -4.59
C ASN A 273 -4.94 -19.98 -5.70
N ASN A 274 -5.07 -21.04 -6.49
CA ASN A 274 -4.23 -21.36 -7.64
C ASN A 274 -5.01 -21.35 -8.96
N THR A 275 -6.20 -20.76 -8.96
CA THR A 275 -7.14 -20.84 -10.09
C THR A 275 -6.71 -19.87 -11.19
N ASN A 276 -6.21 -20.40 -12.31
CA ASN A 276 -5.84 -19.64 -13.51
C ASN A 276 -4.83 -18.50 -13.25
N ASN A 277 -3.95 -18.62 -12.24
CA ASN A 277 -3.15 -17.50 -11.75
C ASN A 277 -1.69 -17.87 -11.44
N ASN A 278 -1.09 -18.82 -12.17
CA ASN A 278 0.27 -19.30 -11.95
C ASN A 278 0.55 -19.83 -10.52
N ASN A 279 -0.44 -20.48 -9.91
CA ASN A 279 -0.37 -21.00 -8.55
C ASN A 279 -0.06 -19.91 -7.50
N TRP A 280 -0.64 -18.71 -7.67
CA TRP A 280 -0.28 -17.53 -6.88
C TRP A 280 -0.36 -17.76 -5.37
N GLY A 281 -1.47 -18.30 -4.88
CA GLY A 281 -1.70 -18.54 -3.46
C GLY A 281 -0.64 -19.46 -2.85
N THR A 282 -0.33 -20.59 -3.49
CA THR A 282 0.72 -21.51 -3.01
C THR A 282 2.10 -20.89 -3.09
N THR A 283 2.42 -20.22 -4.21
CA THR A 283 3.72 -19.59 -4.43
C THR A 283 4.01 -18.51 -3.38
N PHE A 284 3.04 -17.62 -3.13
CA PHE A 284 3.24 -16.55 -2.16
C PHE A 284 3.23 -17.05 -0.71
N LYS A 285 2.40 -18.05 -0.37
CA LYS A 285 2.45 -18.68 0.95
C LYS A 285 3.82 -19.30 1.22
N ALA A 286 4.42 -19.95 0.23
CA ALA A 286 5.78 -20.48 0.34
C ALA A 286 6.81 -19.35 0.52
N PHE A 287 6.65 -18.23 -0.18
CA PHE A 287 7.49 -17.04 0.00
C PHE A 287 7.42 -16.47 1.43
N LEU A 288 6.23 -16.41 2.04
CA LEU A 288 6.07 -15.90 3.42
C LEU A 288 6.69 -16.81 4.50
N ASN A 289 6.82 -18.11 4.24
CA ASN A 289 7.34 -19.10 5.19
C ASN A 289 8.86 -19.30 5.12
N ASN A 290 9.54 -18.60 4.21
CA ASN A 290 10.99 -18.69 3.99
C ASN A 290 11.72 -17.38 4.36
#